data_AF-A0A5K1K2E8-F1
#
_entry.id   AF-A0A5K1K2E8-F1
#
_cell.length_a   1.000
_cell.length_b   1.000
_cell.length_c   1.000
_cell.angle_alpha   90.00
_cell.angle_beta   90.00
_cell.angle_gamma   90.00
#
_symmetry.space_group_name_H-M   'P 1'
#
loop_
_entity.id
_entity.type
_entity.pdbx_description
1 polymer ?
#
loop_
_entity_poly.entity_id
_entity_poly.type
_entity_poly.pdbx_seq_one_letter_code
_entity_poly.pdbx_strand_id
1 'polypeptide(L)'
;MANSIPPPSGVYVPAVLFFDENEDLDIQSIKAHVLRLAQGGVTGILVQGSNGEAQHLSHDERKTTIRLTRDTLDENGFQNVLVIAGTGGQSTKETKK
;
A
#
# COMPACT_ATOMS: atom_id res chain seq x y z
N MET A 1 -8.45 5.77 23.61
CA MET A 1 -8.38 5.25 22.22
C MET A 1 -8.95 6.30 21.32
N ALA A 2 -8.30 6.64 20.21
CA ALA A 2 -8.92 7.53 19.22
C ALA A 2 -10.20 6.86 18.70
N ASN A 3 -11.28 7.63 18.55
CA ASN A 3 -12.50 7.11 17.93
C ASN A 3 -12.18 6.72 16.48
N SER A 4 -12.31 5.45 16.16
CA SER A 4 -12.16 4.92 14.81
C SER A 4 -13.31 5.46 13.95
N ILE A 5 -13.00 6.36 13.04
CA ILE A 5 -13.95 6.81 12.01
C ILE A 5 -13.75 5.89 10.80
N PRO A 6 -14.82 5.31 10.21
CA PRO A 6 -14.68 4.50 9.01
C PRO A 6 -14.11 5.35 7.86
N PRO A 7 -13.38 4.74 6.90
CA PRO A 7 -12.98 5.45 5.69
C PRO A 7 -14.21 6.08 5.00
N PRO A 8 -14.08 7.29 4.43
CA PRO A 8 -15.18 7.96 3.73
C PRO A 8 -15.62 7.17 2.49
N SER A 9 -16.84 7.38 2.01
CA SER A 9 -17.28 6.80 0.74
C SER A 9 -16.38 7.24 -0.41
N GLY A 10 -16.08 6.33 -1.33
CA GLY A 10 -15.17 6.64 -2.44
C GLY A 10 -14.64 5.43 -3.17
N VAL A 11 -13.64 5.66 -4.04
CA VAL A 11 -12.98 4.61 -4.82
C VAL A 11 -11.67 4.23 -4.15
N TYR A 12 -11.52 2.95 -3.82
CA TYR A 12 -10.34 2.39 -3.18
C TYR A 12 -9.73 1.33 -4.10
N VAL A 13 -8.50 1.57 -4.55
CA VAL A 13 -7.84 0.68 -5.51
C VAL A 13 -6.92 -0.31 -4.77
N PRO A 14 -7.11 -1.63 -4.94
CA PRO A 14 -6.12 -2.62 -4.53
C PRO A 14 -4.92 -2.55 -5.48
N ALA A 15 -3.86 -1.87 -5.04
CA ALA A 15 -2.66 -1.68 -5.84
C ALA A 15 -1.90 -2.99 -6.03
N VAL A 16 -1.40 -3.20 -7.25
CA VAL A 16 -0.43 -4.26 -7.54
C VAL A 16 0.98 -3.81 -7.14
N LEU A 17 1.84 -4.78 -6.88
CA LEU A 17 3.26 -4.56 -6.64
C LEU A 17 4.05 -4.97 -7.89
N PHE A 18 5.22 -4.35 -8.04
CA PHE A 18 6.11 -4.60 -9.17
C PHE A 18 7.43 -5.10 -8.63
N PHE A 19 7.99 -6.07 -9.35
CA PHE A 19 9.25 -6.71 -9.03
C PHE A 19 10.14 -6.69 -10.27
N ASP A 20 11.45 -6.66 -10.06
CA ASP A 20 12.43 -6.77 -11.13
C ASP A 20 12.69 -8.25 -11.51
N GLU A 21 13.65 -8.49 -12.40
CA GLU A 21 13.99 -9.84 -12.87
C GLU A 21 14.58 -10.74 -11.76
N ASN A 22 15.03 -10.17 -10.64
CA ASN A 22 15.53 -10.91 -9.48
C ASN A 22 14.44 -11.13 -8.41
N GLU A 23 13.19 -10.75 -8.70
CA GLU A 23 12.07 -10.75 -7.77
C GLU A 23 12.24 -9.74 -6.61
N ASP A 24 13.14 -8.75 -6.73
CA ASP A 24 13.25 -7.65 -5.79
C ASP A 24 12.22 -6.56 -6.10
N LEU A 25 11.79 -5.78 -5.11
CA LEU A 25 10.83 -4.68 -5.30
C LEU A 25 11.33 -3.65 -6.34
N ASP A 26 10.59 -3.49 -7.45
CA ASP A 26 10.83 -2.40 -8.41
C ASP A 26 10.25 -1.09 -7.86
N ILE A 27 11.09 -0.41 -7.09
CA ILE A 27 10.74 0.84 -6.41
C ILE A 27 10.23 1.90 -7.39
N GLN A 28 10.84 2.04 -8.57
CA GLN A 28 10.46 3.11 -9.51
C GLN A 28 9.09 2.84 -10.12
N SER A 29 8.82 1.59 -10.52
CA SER A 29 7.51 1.19 -11.04
C SER A 29 6.42 1.31 -9.97
N ILE A 30 6.71 0.94 -8.72
CA ILE A 30 5.76 1.10 -7.61
C ILE A 30 5.44 2.59 -7.40
N LYS A 31 6.45 3.48 -7.34
CA LYS A 31 6.21 4.92 -7.21
C LYS A 31 5.35 5.47 -8.36
N ALA A 32 5.69 5.11 -9.60
CA ALA A 32 4.95 5.55 -10.78
C ALA A 32 3.50 5.05 -10.75
N HIS A 33 3.27 3.80 -10.34
CA HIS A 33 1.93 3.24 -10.20
C HIS A 33 1.11 3.96 -9.12
N VAL A 34 1.68 4.18 -7.94
CA VAL A 34 1.02 4.92 -6.85
C VAL A 34 0.62 6.33 -7.30
N LEU A 35 1.53 7.05 -7.96
CA LEU A 35 1.26 8.39 -8.46
C LEU A 35 0.17 8.38 -9.54
N ARG A 36 0.21 7.41 -10.45
CA ARG A 36 -0.80 7.23 -11.51
C ARG A 36 -2.19 7.01 -10.93
N LEU A 37 -2.31 6.23 -9.84
CA LEU A 37 -3.57 6.01 -9.13
C LEU A 37 -4.05 7.30 -8.44
N ALA A 38 -3.16 8.01 -7.74
CA ALA A 38 -3.49 9.26 -7.06
C ALA A 38 -3.98 10.34 -8.02
N GLN A 39 -3.29 10.51 -9.16
CA GLN A 39 -3.71 11.41 -10.24
C GLN A 39 -5.06 11.01 -10.87
N GLY A 40 -5.44 9.74 -10.76
CA GLY A 40 -6.75 9.24 -11.17
C GLY A 40 -7.90 9.65 -10.25
N GLY A 41 -7.63 10.34 -9.13
CA GLY A 41 -8.65 10.85 -8.22
C GLY A 41 -9.21 9.80 -7.25
N VAL A 42 -8.44 8.76 -6.94
CA VAL A 42 -8.85 7.72 -5.97
C VAL A 42 -8.96 8.31 -4.57
N THR A 43 -9.90 7.79 -3.79
CA THR A 43 -10.07 8.16 -2.37
C THR A 43 -9.01 7.51 -1.50
N GLY A 44 -8.59 6.30 -1.86
CA GLY A 44 -7.51 5.61 -1.19
C GLY A 44 -6.88 4.51 -2.02
N ILE A 45 -5.71 4.08 -1.56
CA ILE A 45 -4.92 3.00 -2.13
C ILE A 45 -4.77 1.93 -1.06
N LEU A 46 -5.21 0.71 -1.39
CA LEU A 46 -5.00 -0.47 -0.58
C LEU A 46 -3.71 -1.15 -1.01
N VAL A 47 -2.71 -1.14 -0.13
CA VAL A 47 -1.45 -1.87 -0.29
C VAL A 47 -1.50 -3.18 0.49
N GLN A 48 -0.70 -4.17 0.06
CA GLN A 48 -0.60 -5.47 0.73
C GLN A 48 -1.94 -6.23 0.81
N GLY A 49 -2.78 -6.08 -0.22
CA GLY A 49 -3.85 -7.04 -0.49
C GLY A 49 -3.33 -8.29 -1.20
N SER A 50 -4.23 -9.17 -1.62
CA SER A 50 -3.92 -10.28 -2.52
C SER A 50 -3.27 -9.81 -3.82
N ASN A 51 -3.76 -8.70 -4.39
CA ASN A 51 -3.23 -8.11 -5.63
C ASN A 51 -1.82 -7.52 -5.45
N GLY A 52 -1.48 -7.12 -4.22
CA GLY A 52 -0.13 -6.69 -3.86
C GLY A 52 0.71 -7.83 -3.30
N GLU A 53 0.31 -9.09 -3.52
CA GLU A 53 1.10 -10.29 -3.19
C GLU A 53 1.61 -10.34 -1.76
N ALA A 54 0.85 -9.81 -0.79
CA ALA A 54 1.32 -9.62 0.57
C ALA A 54 1.87 -10.89 1.23
N GLN A 55 1.31 -12.05 0.87
CA GLN A 55 1.74 -13.35 1.38
C GLN A 55 3.16 -13.75 0.96
N HIS A 56 3.66 -13.19 -0.15
CA HIS A 56 5.00 -13.45 -0.69
C HIS A 56 6.04 -12.45 -0.19
N LEU A 57 5.62 -11.29 0.33
CA LEU A 57 6.53 -10.28 0.87
C LEU A 57 7.07 -10.67 2.26
N SER A 58 8.36 -10.46 2.45
CA SER A 58 8.99 -10.40 3.76
C SER A 58 8.42 -9.25 4.60
N HIS A 59 8.66 -9.28 5.92
CA HIS A 59 8.20 -8.20 6.81
C HIS A 59 8.81 -6.84 6.45
N ASP A 60 10.05 -6.82 5.97
CA ASP A 60 10.75 -5.57 5.68
C ASP A 60 10.32 -5.01 4.32
N GLU A 61 10.02 -5.85 3.35
CA GLU A 61 9.35 -5.44 2.10
C GLU A 61 7.95 -4.90 2.35
N ARG A 62 7.20 -5.51 3.28
CA ARG A 62 5.91 -4.97 3.71
C ARG A 62 6.07 -3.56 4.29
N LYS A 63 6.95 -3.38 5.28
CA LYS A 63 7.20 -2.03 5.84
C LYS A 63 7.64 -1.03 4.76
N THR A 64 8.52 -1.47 3.86
CA THR A 64 9.04 -0.65 2.77
C THR A 64 7.93 -0.22 1.81
N THR A 65 7.04 -1.13 1.40
CA THR A 65 5.92 -0.83 0.51
C THR A 65 4.97 0.21 1.10
N ILE A 66 4.61 0.08 2.39
CA ILE A 66 3.72 1.05 3.07
C ILE A 66 4.38 2.43 3.10
N ARG A 67 5.65 2.49 3.53
CA ARG A 67 6.41 3.74 3.60
C ARG A 67 6.54 4.38 2.23
N LEU A 68 6.96 3.61 1.23
CA LEU A 68 7.15 4.06 -0.14
C LEU A 68 5.87 4.66 -0.72
N THR A 69 4.72 4.03 -0.47
CA THR A 69 3.42 4.53 -0.92
C THR A 69 3.09 5.87 -0.27
N ARG A 70 3.24 5.98 1.05
CA ARG A 70 2.95 7.23 1.78
C ARG A 70 3.89 8.36 1.36
N ASP A 71 5.19 8.11 1.32
CA ASP A 71 6.20 9.10 0.94
C ASP A 71 5.95 9.60 -0.49
N THR A 72 5.68 8.69 -1.43
CA THR A 72 5.38 9.06 -2.82
C THR A 72 4.16 9.98 -2.93
N LEU A 73 3.09 9.67 -2.18
CA LEU A 73 1.90 10.51 -2.18
C LEU A 73 2.17 11.88 -1.54
N ASP A 74 2.91 11.92 -0.42
CA ASP A 74 3.20 13.16 0.31
C ASP A 74 4.11 14.10 -0.48
N GLU A 75 5.18 13.56 -1.08
CA GLU A 75 6.13 14.29 -1.95
C GLU A 75 5.44 14.91 -3.16
N ASN A 76 4.28 14.37 -3.57
CA ASN A 76 3.53 14.80 -4.75
C ASN A 76 2.20 15.51 -4.42
N GLY A 77 1.95 15.91 -3.16
CA GLY A 77 0.78 16.71 -2.78
C GLY A 77 -0.53 15.94 -2.63
N PHE A 78 -0.47 14.62 -2.45
CA PHE A 78 -1.63 13.74 -2.26
C PHE A 78 -1.78 13.27 -0.80
N GLN A 79 -1.57 14.18 0.17
CA GLN A 79 -1.69 13.88 1.61
C GLN A 79 -3.09 13.37 2.00
N ASN A 80 -4.12 13.78 1.26
CA ASN A 80 -5.51 13.41 1.51
C ASN A 80 -5.89 12.02 0.97
N VAL A 81 -5.05 11.40 0.12
CA VAL A 81 -5.30 10.03 -0.35
C VAL A 81 -4.98 9.06 0.79
N LEU A 82 -5.97 8.25 1.16
CA LEU A 82 -5.82 7.29 2.25
C LEU A 82 -4.93 6.11 1.83
N VAL A 83 -4.03 5.70 2.71
CA VAL A 83 -3.29 4.45 2.57
C VAL A 83 -3.90 3.44 3.52
N ILE A 84 -4.43 2.34 2.97
CA ILE A 84 -4.94 1.20 3.73
C ILE A 84 -3.95 0.06 3.54
N ALA A 85 -3.51 -0.58 4.61
CA ALA A 85 -2.56 -1.68 4.54
C ALA A 85 -3.21 -3.00 4.98
N GLY A 86 -3.05 -4.04 4.17
CA GLY A 86 -3.37 -5.41 4.58
C GLY A 86 -2.33 -5.94 5.56
N THR A 87 -2.72 -6.07 6.83
CA THR A 87 -1.82 -6.50 7.92
C THR A 87 -2.02 -7.97 8.33
N GLY A 88 -2.92 -8.69 7.66
CA GLY A 88 -3.19 -10.09 7.94
C GLY A 88 -1.99 -11.00 7.63
N GLY A 89 -1.76 -11.99 8.50
CA GLY A 89 -0.82 -13.08 8.30
C GLY A 89 -1.48 -14.46 8.38
N GLN A 90 -0.73 -15.51 8.08
CA GLN A 90 -1.21 -16.91 8.09
C GLN A 90 -1.44 -17.48 9.51
N SER A 91 -1.24 -16.67 10.55
CA SER A 91 -1.56 -17.03 11.92
C SER A 91 -1.91 -15.79 12.73
N THR A 92 -2.69 -15.98 13.81
CA THR A 92 -2.99 -14.89 14.76
C THR A 92 -1.73 -14.30 15.38
N LYS A 93 -0.68 -15.11 15.59
CA LYS A 93 0.59 -14.63 16.13
C LYS A 93 1.29 -13.69 15.15
N GLU A 94 1.30 -14.04 13.87
CA GLU A 94 1.88 -13.24 12.81
C GLU A 94 1.12 -11.93 12.60
N THR A 95 -0.21 -11.97 12.52
CA THR A 95 -1.07 -10.77 12.35
C THR A 95 -0.90 -9.73 13.47
N LYS A 96 -0.45 -10.14 14.65
CA LYS A 96 -0.31 -9.26 15.83
C LYS A 96 1.11 -8.70 16.01
N LYS A 97 2.04 -9.03 15.13
CA LYS A 97 3.45 -8.68 15.24
C LYS A 97 3.73 -7.34 14.56
#